data_AF-C6RE74-F1
#
_entry.id   AF-C6RE74-F1
#
_cell.length_a   1.000
_cell.length_b   1.000
_cell.length_c   1.000
_cell.angle_alpha   90.00
_cell.angle_beta   90.00
_cell.angle_gamma   90.00
#
_symmetry.space_group_name_H-M   'P 1'
#
loop_
_entity.id
_entity.type
_entity.pdbx_description
1 polymer ?
#
loop_
_entity_poly.entity_id
_entity_poly.type
_entity_poly.pdbx_seq_one_letter_code
_entity_poly.pdbx_strand_id
1 'polypeptide(L)'
;MENLLLAQLREALPQGMRVPSELEALYTWIEANGFYDDVGGRRRGYLYPQDRLQQSWSDDEREGGTDIVFFTDEPKNRDEELRYWFYGEDRELAAEIKQRLCVFAGSGSEGSMCALWLDDAGETKIVHMGSGSGSTMTCVLARSGLDFLRLLAIGYDEICWDEDFSAPPNSENDDFIVHPNLKFQQWVTETFKTTIPQTALELVTPAHLDDENPSDEFLIWVNRVAE
;
A
#
# COMPACT_ATOMS: atom_id res chain seq x y z
N MET A 1 18.68 -18.02 4.15
CA MET A 1 17.38 -18.27 3.50
C MET A 1 17.09 -17.04 2.66
N GLU A 2 16.69 -17.21 1.41
CA GLU A 2 16.31 -16.08 0.56
C GLU A 2 15.00 -15.47 1.07
N ASN A 3 14.85 -14.14 0.97
CA ASN A 3 13.63 -13.44 1.35
C ASN A 3 12.59 -13.61 0.23
N LEU A 4 11.52 -14.36 0.51
CA LEU A 4 10.39 -14.69 -0.37
C LEU A 4 9.83 -13.45 -1.06
N LEU A 5 9.35 -12.54 -0.21
CA LEU A 5 8.67 -11.31 -0.60
C LEU A 5 9.54 -10.43 -1.50
N LEU A 6 10.81 -10.25 -1.12
CA LEU A 6 11.73 -9.40 -1.86
C LEU A 6 12.13 -10.01 -3.20
N ALA A 7 12.33 -11.33 -3.27
CA ALA A 7 12.63 -12.01 -4.51
C ALA A 7 11.46 -11.88 -5.50
N GLN A 8 10.23 -12.12 -5.03
CA GLN A 8 9.02 -12.03 -5.86
C GLN A 8 8.73 -10.59 -6.30
N LEU A 9 8.93 -9.59 -5.43
CA LEU A 9 8.81 -8.20 -5.84
C LEU A 9 9.82 -7.84 -6.94
N ARG A 10 11.09 -8.24 -6.78
CA ARG A 10 12.14 -7.98 -7.79
C ARG A 10 11.88 -8.67 -9.12
N GLU A 11 11.26 -9.85 -9.11
CA GLU A 11 10.79 -10.53 -10.32
C GLU A 11 9.69 -9.71 -11.04
N ALA A 12 8.78 -9.09 -10.28
CA ALA A 12 7.67 -8.33 -10.82
C ALA A 12 8.05 -6.92 -11.32
N LEU A 13 9.16 -6.35 -10.86
CA LEU A 13 9.56 -4.98 -11.19
C LEU A 13 9.76 -4.75 -12.69
N PRO A 14 9.22 -3.67 -13.24
CA PRO A 14 9.58 -3.19 -14.56
C PRO A 14 11.07 -2.82 -14.69
N GLN A 15 11.59 -2.87 -15.91
CA GLN A 15 12.98 -2.47 -16.18
C GLN A 15 13.22 -1.01 -15.75
N GLY A 16 14.25 -0.80 -14.93
CA GLY A 16 14.64 0.53 -14.46
C GLY A 16 14.01 0.93 -13.11
N MET A 17 12.94 0.26 -12.69
CA MET A 17 12.36 0.45 -11.36
C MET A 17 13.23 -0.23 -10.30
N ARG A 18 13.27 0.36 -9.10
CA ARG A 18 14.01 -0.19 -7.95
C ARG A 18 13.09 -0.30 -6.75
N VAL A 19 13.31 -1.33 -5.94
CA VAL A 19 12.69 -1.40 -4.61
C VAL A 19 13.32 -0.31 -3.73
N PRO A 20 12.52 0.56 -3.08
CA PRO A 20 13.01 1.43 -2.02
C PRO A 20 13.69 0.62 -0.92
N SER A 21 14.83 1.07 -0.41
CA SER A 21 15.61 0.36 0.63
C SER A 21 14.79 0.05 1.89
N GLU A 22 13.86 0.92 2.22
CA GLU A 22 12.95 0.82 3.36
C GLU A 22 11.95 -0.34 3.17
N LEU A 23 11.50 -0.60 1.94
CA LEU A 23 10.68 -1.78 1.64
C LEU A 23 11.51 -3.07 1.70
N GLU A 24 12.79 -3.03 1.29
CA GLU A 24 13.68 -4.19 1.47
C GLU A 24 13.87 -4.52 2.96
N ALA A 25 14.05 -3.49 3.79
CA ALA A 25 14.15 -3.63 5.24
C ALA A 25 12.82 -4.12 5.86
N LEU A 26 11.68 -3.62 5.38
CA LEU A 26 10.36 -4.09 5.79
C LEU A 26 10.19 -5.58 5.51
N TYR A 27 10.44 -6.03 4.28
CA TYR A 27 10.30 -7.44 3.93
C TYR A 27 11.25 -8.34 4.73
N THR A 28 12.43 -7.83 5.06
CA THR A 28 13.36 -8.54 5.95
C THR A 28 12.81 -8.65 7.36
N TRP A 29 12.19 -7.59 7.87
CA TRP A 29 11.52 -7.59 9.17
C TRP A 29 10.32 -8.55 9.19
N ILE A 30 9.47 -8.55 8.16
CA ILE A 30 8.31 -9.46 8.04
C ILE A 30 8.77 -10.92 8.09
N GLU A 31 9.76 -11.30 7.27
CA GLU A 31 10.32 -12.65 7.23
C GLU A 31 10.97 -13.05 8.56
N ALA A 32 11.74 -12.15 9.17
CA ALA A 32 12.40 -12.41 10.46
C ALA A 32 11.41 -12.65 11.61
N ASN A 33 10.19 -12.10 11.51
CA ASN A 33 9.13 -12.27 12.49
C ASN A 33 8.17 -13.42 12.15
N GLY A 34 8.30 -14.04 10.97
CA GLY A 34 7.37 -15.08 10.52
C GLY A 34 5.97 -14.55 10.20
N PHE A 35 5.83 -13.26 9.85
CA PHE A 35 4.53 -12.63 9.59
C PHE A 35 4.12 -12.79 8.13
N TYR A 36 4.09 -14.04 7.66
CA TYR A 36 3.78 -14.35 6.28
C TYR A 36 3.05 -15.69 6.17
N ASP A 37 2.38 -15.89 5.03
CA ASP A 37 1.93 -17.19 4.58
C ASP A 37 2.24 -17.41 3.10
N ASP A 38 2.05 -18.64 2.63
CA ASP A 38 2.25 -19.01 1.23
C ASP A 38 0.92 -19.48 0.64
N VAL A 39 0.39 -18.75 -0.35
CA VAL A 39 -0.88 -19.05 -1.02
C VAL A 39 -0.66 -19.02 -2.53
N GLY A 40 -1.16 -20.03 -3.23
CA GLY A 40 -1.00 -20.12 -4.69
C GLY A 40 0.47 -20.20 -5.17
N GLY A 41 1.40 -20.61 -4.30
CA GLY A 41 2.83 -20.61 -4.60
C GLY A 41 3.53 -19.25 -4.51
N ARG A 42 2.82 -18.20 -4.06
CA ARG A 42 3.35 -16.86 -3.81
C ARG A 42 3.31 -16.56 -2.32
N ARG A 43 4.22 -15.70 -1.85
CA ARG A 43 4.29 -15.31 -0.44
C ARG A 43 3.47 -14.04 -0.23
N ARG A 44 2.72 -14.02 0.87
CA ARG A 44 2.04 -12.82 1.38
C ARG A 44 2.64 -12.43 2.71
N GLY A 45 2.89 -11.15 2.90
CA GLY A 45 3.49 -10.58 4.11
C GLY A 45 2.53 -9.66 4.83
N TYR A 46 2.68 -9.56 6.14
CA TYR A 46 1.79 -8.80 7.02
C TYR A 46 2.59 -8.01 8.06
N LEU A 47 1.99 -6.96 8.63
CA LEU A 47 2.58 -6.23 9.75
C LEU A 47 2.33 -6.91 11.11
N TYR A 48 1.31 -7.75 11.19
CA TYR A 48 0.89 -8.45 12.40
C TYR A 48 0.52 -9.92 12.09
N PRO A 49 0.64 -10.87 13.04
CA PRO A 49 0.19 -12.25 12.83
C PRO A 49 -1.31 -12.30 12.54
N GLN A 50 -1.67 -12.84 11.37
CA GLN A 50 -3.05 -12.85 10.86
C GLN A 50 -3.99 -13.70 11.71
N ASP A 51 -3.48 -14.78 12.32
CA ASP A 51 -4.25 -15.62 13.25
C ASP A 51 -4.63 -14.83 14.52
N ARG A 52 -3.72 -13.99 15.02
CA ARG A 52 -3.98 -13.12 16.18
C ARG A 52 -4.87 -11.94 15.84
N LEU A 53 -4.65 -11.32 14.68
CA LEU A 53 -5.51 -10.26 14.16
C LEU A 53 -6.97 -10.74 14.14
N GLN A 54 -7.23 -11.89 13.51
CA GLN A 54 -8.57 -12.48 13.43
C GLN A 54 -9.14 -12.86 14.81
N GLN A 55 -8.33 -13.41 15.71
CA GLN A 55 -8.77 -13.77 17.06
C GLN A 55 -9.08 -12.54 17.94
N SER A 56 -8.44 -11.41 17.68
CA SER A 56 -8.66 -10.16 18.41
C SER A 56 -9.88 -9.38 17.92
N TRP A 57 -10.43 -9.75 16.77
CA TRP A 57 -11.53 -9.02 16.14
C TRP A 57 -12.81 -9.16 16.95
N SER A 58 -13.40 -8.02 17.29
CA SER A 58 -14.72 -7.90 17.90
C SER A 58 -15.56 -6.88 17.14
N ASP A 59 -16.79 -6.63 17.59
CA ASP A 59 -17.67 -5.64 16.95
C ASP A 59 -17.11 -4.21 17.09
N ASP A 60 -16.31 -3.94 18.13
CA ASP A 60 -15.89 -2.58 18.51
C ASP A 60 -14.37 -2.38 18.46
N GLU A 61 -13.56 -3.43 18.33
CA GLU A 61 -12.10 -3.30 18.36
C GLU A 61 -11.33 -4.48 17.73
N ARG A 62 -10.07 -4.24 17.36
CA ARG A 62 -9.06 -5.26 17.01
C ARG A 62 -7.63 -4.83 17.34
N GLU A 63 -6.72 -5.80 17.44
CA GLU A 63 -5.27 -5.55 17.53
C GLU A 63 -4.61 -5.36 16.17
N GLY A 64 -3.34 -4.95 16.16
CA GLY A 64 -2.43 -5.18 15.02
C GLY A 64 -2.08 -3.95 14.17
N GLY A 65 -2.63 -2.78 14.48
CA GLY A 65 -2.43 -1.56 13.70
C GLY A 65 -3.00 -1.70 12.28
N THR A 66 -2.43 -0.97 11.32
CA THR A 66 -2.90 -1.00 9.92
C THR A 66 -2.91 -2.40 9.31
N ASP A 67 -4.08 -2.79 8.82
CA ASP A 67 -4.23 -4.02 8.04
C ASP A 67 -3.80 -3.75 6.61
N ILE A 68 -2.82 -4.54 6.16
CA ILE A 68 -2.21 -4.44 4.85
C ILE A 68 -1.57 -5.78 4.52
N VAL A 69 -1.76 -6.22 3.28
CA VAL A 69 -1.15 -7.44 2.77
C VAL A 69 -0.13 -7.09 1.69
N PHE A 70 1.12 -7.45 1.90
CA PHE A 70 2.18 -7.32 0.90
C PHE A 70 2.23 -8.57 0.04
N PHE A 71 2.11 -8.42 -1.27
CA PHE A 71 2.16 -9.54 -2.19
C PHE A 71 2.60 -9.09 -3.58
N THR A 72 3.01 -10.03 -4.39
CA THR A 72 3.11 -9.84 -5.84
C THR A 72 2.47 -11.02 -6.53
N ASP A 73 1.55 -10.73 -7.45
CA ASP A 73 0.88 -11.76 -8.23
C ASP A 73 1.74 -12.19 -9.44
N GLU A 74 1.36 -13.29 -10.07
CA GLU A 74 1.97 -13.72 -11.32
C GLU A 74 1.76 -12.65 -12.40
N PRO A 75 2.71 -12.48 -13.35
CA PRO A 75 2.63 -11.41 -14.36
C PRO A 75 1.30 -11.37 -15.12
N LYS A 76 0.70 -12.53 -15.39
CA LYS A 76 -0.59 -12.62 -16.09
C LYS A 76 -1.74 -12.03 -15.26
N ASN A 77 -1.85 -12.43 -13.99
CA ASN A 77 -2.92 -11.97 -13.10
C ASN A 77 -2.77 -10.47 -12.81
N ARG A 78 -1.54 -10.02 -12.54
CA ARG A 78 -1.22 -8.60 -12.37
C ARG A 78 -1.61 -7.77 -13.59
N ASP A 79 -1.25 -8.21 -14.79
CA ASP A 79 -1.59 -7.50 -16.02
C ASP A 79 -3.12 -7.47 -16.25
N GLU A 80 -3.84 -8.53 -15.85
CA GLU A 80 -5.30 -8.59 -15.92
C GLU A 80 -5.98 -7.67 -14.90
N GLU A 81 -5.49 -7.61 -13.66
CA GLU A 81 -5.97 -6.72 -12.61
C GLU A 81 -5.75 -5.25 -12.98
N LEU A 82 -4.55 -4.89 -13.43
CA LEU A 82 -4.27 -3.54 -13.92
C LEU A 82 -5.11 -3.18 -15.14
N ARG A 83 -5.31 -4.11 -16.08
CA ARG A 83 -6.19 -3.90 -17.24
C ARG A 83 -7.61 -3.58 -16.80
N TYR A 84 -8.14 -4.37 -15.86
CA TYR A 84 -9.47 -4.16 -15.33
C TYR A 84 -9.60 -2.81 -14.61
N TRP A 85 -8.62 -2.45 -13.78
CA TRP A 85 -8.62 -1.18 -13.06
C TRP A 85 -8.62 0.03 -13.99
N PHE A 86 -7.77 0.01 -15.02
CA PHE A 86 -7.66 1.14 -15.95
C PHE A 86 -8.80 1.19 -16.98
N TYR A 87 -9.25 0.04 -17.49
CA TYR A 87 -10.05 -0.04 -18.71
C TYR A 87 -11.24 -1.00 -18.65
N GLY A 88 -11.47 -1.68 -17.52
CA GLY A 88 -12.43 -2.79 -17.46
C GLY A 88 -12.09 -3.90 -18.47
N GLU A 89 -13.08 -4.29 -19.29
CA GLU A 89 -12.92 -5.32 -20.32
C GLU A 89 -12.57 -4.77 -21.71
N ASP A 90 -12.47 -3.45 -21.84
CA ASP A 90 -12.61 -2.78 -23.15
C ASP A 90 -11.34 -2.79 -24.01
N ARG A 91 -10.15 -2.88 -23.40
CA ARG A 91 -8.87 -2.90 -24.14
C ARG A 91 -7.75 -3.63 -23.40
N GLU A 92 -6.71 -3.98 -24.16
CA GLU A 92 -5.46 -4.55 -23.65
C GLU A 92 -4.69 -3.51 -22.81
N LEU A 93 -3.94 -3.99 -21.81
CA LEU A 93 -3.15 -3.12 -20.93
C LEU A 93 -2.02 -2.43 -21.70
N ALA A 94 -1.96 -1.11 -21.64
CA ALA A 94 -0.96 -0.31 -22.35
C ALA A 94 0.46 -0.61 -21.87
N ALA A 95 1.42 -0.63 -22.79
CA ALA A 95 2.82 -0.95 -22.48
C ALA A 95 3.43 0.06 -21.50
N GLU A 96 3.03 1.33 -21.55
CA GLU A 96 3.46 2.36 -20.61
C GLU A 96 3.08 1.99 -19.16
N ILE A 97 1.86 1.52 -18.92
CA ILE A 97 1.41 1.12 -17.58
C ILE A 97 2.25 -0.06 -17.08
N LYS A 98 2.46 -1.08 -17.92
CA LYS A 98 3.29 -2.25 -17.58
C LYS A 98 4.74 -1.89 -17.24
N GLN A 99 5.27 -0.81 -17.82
CA GLN A 99 6.64 -0.37 -17.62
C GLN A 99 6.81 0.55 -16.41
N ARG A 100 5.72 1.11 -15.90
CA ARG A 100 5.76 2.18 -14.89
C ARG A 100 5.06 1.83 -13.60
N LEU A 101 4.29 0.75 -13.54
CA LEU A 101 3.49 0.41 -12.38
C LEU A 101 3.74 -1.03 -11.93
N CYS A 102 3.90 -1.22 -10.62
CA CYS A 102 4.06 -2.53 -10.00
C CYS A 102 3.26 -2.58 -8.70
N VAL A 103 2.13 -3.28 -8.70
CA VAL A 103 1.35 -3.56 -7.47
C VAL A 103 2.21 -4.40 -6.52
N PHE A 104 2.23 -4.01 -5.24
CA PHE A 104 3.00 -4.71 -4.21
C PHE A 104 2.25 -4.91 -2.89
N ALA A 105 1.06 -4.32 -2.74
CA ALA A 105 0.22 -4.54 -1.57
C ALA A 105 -1.27 -4.29 -1.86
N GLY A 106 -2.13 -4.93 -1.08
CA GLY A 106 -3.55 -4.57 -0.94
C GLY A 106 -3.72 -3.70 0.30
N SER A 107 -4.31 -2.51 0.14
CA SER A 107 -4.36 -1.44 1.15
C SER A 107 -5.57 -1.47 2.07
N GLY A 108 -6.42 -2.48 1.91
CA GLY A 108 -7.66 -2.65 2.65
C GLY A 108 -8.72 -3.34 1.80
N SER A 109 -9.96 -2.95 2.00
CA SER A 109 -11.12 -3.59 1.41
C SER A 109 -11.32 -3.28 -0.09
N GLU A 110 -12.12 -4.14 -0.72
CA GLU A 110 -12.65 -3.96 -2.09
C GLU A 110 -11.63 -3.94 -3.24
N GLY A 111 -10.41 -4.45 -3.03
CA GLY A 111 -9.40 -4.48 -4.09
C GLY A 111 -8.65 -3.15 -4.27
N SER A 112 -8.67 -2.30 -3.25
CA SER A 112 -7.76 -1.14 -3.16
C SER A 112 -6.32 -1.63 -3.03
N MET A 113 -5.41 -0.98 -3.75
CA MET A 113 -4.02 -1.42 -3.88
C MET A 113 -3.01 -0.32 -3.63
N CYS A 114 -1.80 -0.71 -3.22
CA CYS A 114 -0.61 0.11 -3.34
C CYS A 114 0.28 -0.41 -4.46
N ALA A 115 0.84 0.53 -5.23
CA ALA A 115 1.79 0.24 -6.28
C ALA A 115 3.06 1.10 -6.17
N LEU A 116 4.16 0.56 -6.68
CA LEU A 116 5.32 1.34 -7.04
C LEU A 116 5.06 1.96 -8.41
N TRP A 117 5.26 3.27 -8.52
CA TRP A 117 5.09 4.02 -9.76
C TRP A 117 6.39 4.72 -10.14
N LEU A 118 6.82 4.56 -11.40
CA LEU A 118 7.95 5.27 -11.98
C LEU A 118 7.44 6.55 -12.64
N ASP A 119 7.77 7.71 -12.08
CA ASP A 119 7.30 9.00 -12.58
C ASP A 119 8.07 9.48 -13.83
N ASP A 120 7.69 10.63 -14.39
CA ASP A 120 8.30 11.18 -15.61
C ASP A 120 9.76 11.65 -15.38
N ALA A 121 10.18 11.83 -14.12
CA ALA A 121 11.55 12.14 -13.73
C ALA A 121 12.41 10.88 -13.52
N GLY A 122 11.80 9.69 -13.58
CA GLY A 122 12.46 8.41 -13.32
C GLY A 122 12.61 8.09 -11.84
N GLU A 123 11.85 8.77 -10.97
CA GLU A 123 11.79 8.47 -9.54
C GLU A 123 10.70 7.44 -9.26
N THR A 124 10.97 6.52 -8.33
CA THR A 124 9.98 5.54 -7.88
C THR A 124 9.25 6.08 -6.65
N LYS A 125 7.93 6.23 -6.76
CA LYS A 125 7.02 6.66 -5.70
C LYS A 125 6.06 5.53 -5.32
N ILE A 126 5.41 5.65 -4.17
CA ILE A 126 4.38 4.72 -3.72
C ILE A 126 3.03 5.41 -3.89
N VAL A 127 2.13 4.76 -4.62
CA VAL A 127 0.83 5.31 -5.01
C VAL A 127 -0.29 4.42 -4.49
N HIS A 128 -1.45 5.02 -4.25
CA HIS A 128 -2.68 4.33 -3.94
C HIS A 128 -3.58 4.26 -5.17
N MET A 129 -4.23 3.12 -5.36
CA MET A 129 -5.21 2.87 -6.40
C MET A 129 -6.48 2.35 -5.73
N GLY A 130 -7.46 3.24 -5.55
CA GLY A 130 -8.77 2.87 -5.00
C GLY A 130 -9.55 1.97 -5.96
N SER A 131 -10.42 1.12 -5.43
CA SER A 131 -11.20 0.15 -6.22
C SER A 131 -12.17 0.77 -7.23
N GLY A 132 -12.56 2.02 -7.02
CA GLY A 132 -13.57 2.73 -7.82
C GLY A 132 -15.03 2.40 -7.45
N SER A 133 -15.29 1.32 -6.70
CA SER A 133 -16.63 0.95 -6.22
C SER A 133 -16.93 1.40 -4.79
N GLY A 134 -15.88 1.63 -3.99
CA GLY A 134 -15.98 2.11 -2.61
C GLY A 134 -14.89 3.13 -2.31
N SER A 135 -13.62 2.79 -2.53
CA SER A 135 -12.52 3.76 -2.45
C SER A 135 -12.27 4.38 -3.81
N THR A 136 -12.49 5.68 -3.95
CA THR A 136 -12.09 6.46 -5.14
C THR A 136 -10.75 7.17 -4.96
N MET A 137 -10.15 7.09 -3.77
CA MET A 137 -8.85 7.72 -3.50
C MET A 137 -7.79 7.14 -4.44
N THR A 138 -7.16 8.00 -5.24
CA THR A 138 -6.09 7.66 -6.17
C THR A 138 -5.07 8.78 -6.16
N CYS A 139 -3.93 8.54 -5.49
CA CYS A 139 -2.94 9.59 -5.25
C CYS A 139 -1.53 9.03 -5.02
N VAL A 140 -0.54 9.92 -4.96
CA VAL A 140 0.76 9.61 -4.38
C VAL A 140 0.62 9.47 -2.86
N LEU A 141 0.64 8.22 -2.41
CA LEU A 141 0.52 7.87 -1.00
C LEU A 141 1.81 8.17 -0.22
N ALA A 142 2.97 8.01 -0.84
CA ALA A 142 4.25 8.38 -0.24
C ALA A 142 5.31 8.64 -1.31
N ARG A 143 6.11 9.71 -1.09
CA ARG A 143 7.24 10.05 -1.96
C ARG A 143 8.49 9.23 -1.67
N SER A 144 8.54 8.55 -0.54
CA SER A 144 9.66 7.72 -0.12
C SER A 144 9.18 6.44 0.55
N GLY A 145 10.00 5.40 0.53
CA GLY A 145 9.72 4.18 1.29
C GLY A 145 9.60 4.47 2.79
N LEU A 146 10.38 5.42 3.31
CA LEU A 146 10.31 5.82 4.72
C LEU A 146 8.96 6.45 5.08
N ASP A 147 8.44 7.36 4.26
CA ASP A 147 7.15 7.99 4.53
C ASP A 147 6.01 6.97 4.46
N PHE A 148 6.09 5.99 3.57
CA PHE A 148 5.15 4.87 3.56
C PHE A 148 5.21 4.04 4.85
N LEU A 149 6.40 3.71 5.36
CA LEU A 149 6.52 3.02 6.64
C LEU A 149 6.00 3.86 7.82
N ARG A 150 6.22 5.18 7.77
CA ARG A 150 5.70 6.12 8.78
C ARG A 150 4.18 6.18 8.75
N LEU A 151 3.57 6.21 7.56
CA LEU A 151 2.12 6.14 7.36
C LEU A 151 1.52 4.87 7.98
N LEU A 152 2.09 3.70 7.66
CA LEU A 152 1.66 2.42 8.23
C LEU A 152 1.83 2.37 9.75
N ALA A 153 2.85 3.05 10.28
CA ALA A 153 3.12 3.10 11.71
C ALA A 153 2.15 4.00 12.49
N ILE A 154 1.39 4.89 11.81
CA ILE A 154 0.33 5.67 12.45
C ILE A 154 -0.71 4.73 13.06
N GLY A 155 -1.12 3.71 12.29
CA GLY A 155 -2.00 2.65 12.77
C GLY A 155 -3.49 2.88 12.49
N TYR A 156 -3.85 3.52 11.38
CA TYR A 156 -5.23 3.51 10.83
C TYR A 156 -5.71 2.07 10.61
N ASP A 157 -7.02 1.81 10.58
CA ASP A 157 -7.57 0.48 10.29
C ASP A 157 -7.09 -0.03 8.92
N GLU A 158 -7.50 0.70 7.88
CA GLU A 158 -7.08 0.55 6.50
C GLU A 158 -6.59 1.92 5.98
N ILE A 159 -5.77 1.94 4.93
CA ILE A 159 -5.23 3.19 4.36
C ILE A 159 -5.86 3.54 3.02
N CYS A 160 -6.97 2.88 2.66
CA CYS A 160 -7.75 3.18 1.47
C CYS A 160 -8.87 4.21 1.69
N TRP A 161 -9.06 4.67 2.94
CA TRP A 161 -10.09 5.63 3.37
C TRP A 161 -9.43 6.91 3.87
N ASP A 162 -9.59 8.02 3.17
CA ASP A 162 -8.98 9.29 3.57
C ASP A 162 -9.85 10.15 4.50
N GLU A 163 -11.08 9.72 4.76
CA GLU A 163 -12.01 10.37 5.70
C GLU A 163 -11.38 10.51 7.10
N ASP A 164 -10.60 9.52 7.51
CA ASP A 164 -9.95 9.47 8.82
C ASP A 164 -8.57 10.15 8.83
N PHE A 165 -8.01 10.51 7.68
CA PHE A 165 -6.63 11.00 7.59
C PHE A 165 -6.40 12.33 8.31
N SER A 166 -7.48 13.08 8.57
CA SER A 166 -7.44 14.36 9.27
C SER A 166 -7.31 14.24 10.79
N ALA A 167 -7.52 13.04 11.35
CA ALA A 167 -7.46 12.75 12.78
C ALA A 167 -6.46 11.61 13.06
N PRO A 168 -5.91 11.53 14.29
CA PRO A 168 -5.18 10.35 14.72
C PRO A 168 -6.14 9.15 14.86
N PRO A 169 -5.67 7.90 14.66
CA PRO A 169 -6.50 6.71 14.91
C PRO A 169 -7.04 6.67 16.34
N ASN A 170 -8.26 6.15 16.50
CA ASN A 170 -8.98 6.07 17.77
C ASN A 170 -9.33 7.46 18.33
N SER A 171 -9.75 8.37 17.45
CA SER A 171 -10.26 9.68 17.84
C SER A 171 -11.61 9.55 18.58
N GLU A 172 -12.07 10.60 19.27
CA GLU A 172 -13.28 10.52 20.13
C GLU A 172 -14.57 10.12 19.38
N ASN A 173 -14.59 10.20 18.05
CA ASN A 173 -15.75 9.86 17.21
C ASN A 173 -15.63 8.50 16.53
N ASP A 174 -14.56 7.73 16.79
CA ASP A 174 -14.34 6.45 16.13
C ASP A 174 -15.17 5.38 16.85
N ASP A 175 -16.10 4.77 16.12
CA ASP A 175 -16.95 3.68 16.63
C ASP A 175 -16.18 2.35 16.73
N PHE A 176 -14.98 2.27 16.16
CA PHE A 176 -14.13 1.08 16.13
C PHE A 176 -12.69 1.40 16.54
N ILE A 177 -12.12 0.60 17.44
CA ILE A 177 -10.79 0.83 18.01
C ILE A 177 -9.75 -0.11 17.38
N VAL A 178 -8.72 0.47 16.77
CA VAL A 178 -7.54 -0.24 16.27
C VAL A 178 -6.38 -0.07 17.25
N HIS A 179 -6.05 -1.12 17.98
CA HIS A 179 -4.91 -1.08 18.89
C HIS A 179 -3.60 -1.06 18.09
N PRO A 180 -2.67 -0.14 18.41
CA PRO A 180 -1.48 0.09 17.59
C PRO A 180 -0.52 -1.10 17.61
N ASN A 181 0.17 -1.31 16.49
CA ASN A 181 1.25 -2.29 16.40
C ASN A 181 2.54 -1.73 17.02
N LEU A 182 2.64 -1.76 18.35
CA LEU A 182 3.77 -1.18 19.08
C LEU A 182 5.12 -1.74 18.64
N LYS A 183 5.19 -3.02 18.25
CA LYS A 183 6.41 -3.66 17.76
C LYS A 183 6.86 -3.09 16.42
N PHE A 184 5.91 -2.86 15.50
CA PHE A 184 6.19 -2.22 14.23
C PHE A 184 6.58 -0.75 14.42
N GLN A 185 5.85 -0.01 15.26
CA GLN A 185 6.17 1.38 15.58
C GLN A 185 7.59 1.55 16.15
N GLN A 186 7.97 0.70 17.11
CA GLN A 186 9.32 0.65 17.67
C GLN A 186 10.36 0.33 16.59
N TRP A 187 10.10 -0.68 15.75
CA TRP A 187 11.03 -1.04 14.68
C TRP A 187 11.24 0.11 13.69
N VAL A 188 10.19 0.79 13.24
CA VAL A 188 10.30 1.93 12.31
C VAL A 188 11.11 3.06 12.94
N THR A 189 10.76 3.48 14.17
CA THR A 189 11.42 4.59 14.84
C THR A 189 12.89 4.30 15.17
N GLU A 190 13.20 3.09 15.63
CA GLU A 190 14.57 2.71 15.98
C GLU A 190 15.46 2.43 14.77
N THR A 191 14.93 1.80 13.72
CA THR A 191 15.70 1.43 12.51
C THR A 191 16.04 2.66 11.69
N PHE A 192 15.06 3.54 11.46
CA PHE A 192 15.21 4.68 10.55
C PHE A 192 15.47 6.01 11.27
N LYS A 193 15.54 5.99 12.62
CA LYS A 193 15.76 7.19 13.45
C LYS A 193 14.76 8.30 13.12
N THR A 194 13.50 7.91 12.96
CA THR A 194 12.39 8.79 12.55
C THR A 194 11.34 8.92 13.65
N THR A 195 10.39 9.83 13.45
CA THR A 195 9.14 9.92 14.22
C THR A 195 7.97 9.40 13.40
N ILE A 196 6.91 9.00 14.11
CA ILE A 196 5.61 8.66 13.52
C ILE A 196 4.76 9.94 13.59
N PRO A 197 4.20 10.41 12.47
CA PRO A 197 3.28 11.56 12.49
C PRO A 197 2.00 11.22 13.24
N GLN A 198 1.25 12.25 13.65
CA GLN A 198 -0.03 12.04 14.30
C GLN A 198 -1.12 11.68 13.29
N THR A 199 -1.07 12.27 12.10
CA THR A 199 -2.09 12.06 11.08
C THR A 199 -1.48 11.80 9.71
N ALA A 200 -2.24 11.12 8.84
CA ALA A 200 -1.80 10.83 7.47
C ALA A 200 -1.64 12.10 6.63
N LEU A 201 -2.41 13.17 6.89
CA LEU A 201 -2.29 14.44 6.16
C LEU A 201 -0.94 15.16 6.36
N GLU A 202 -0.11 14.74 7.32
CA GLU A 202 1.28 15.21 7.43
C GLU A 202 2.18 14.63 6.32
N LEU A 203 1.76 13.55 5.66
CA LEU A 203 2.52 12.81 4.64
C LEU A 203 1.82 12.77 3.28
N VAL A 204 0.48 12.65 3.29
CA VAL A 204 -0.35 12.37 2.12
C VAL A 204 -1.21 13.58 1.80
N THR A 205 -1.40 13.85 0.51
CA THR A 205 -2.44 14.78 0.03
C THR A 205 -3.41 13.95 -0.82
N PRO A 206 -4.52 13.48 -0.23
CA PRO A 206 -5.50 12.67 -0.95
C PRO A 206 -6.03 13.38 -2.20
N ALA A 207 -6.31 12.58 -3.22
CA ALA A 207 -6.98 12.97 -4.45
C ALA A 207 -7.87 11.82 -4.89
N HIS A 208 -8.91 12.11 -5.66
CA HIS A 208 -9.97 11.15 -5.97
C HIS A 208 -10.22 11.07 -7.48
N LEU A 209 -10.61 9.89 -7.96
CA LEU A 209 -10.81 9.65 -9.40
C LEU A 209 -11.78 10.62 -10.08
N ASP A 210 -12.73 11.19 -9.33
CA ASP A 210 -13.74 12.15 -9.80
C ASP A 210 -13.32 13.63 -9.68
N ASP A 211 -12.08 13.91 -9.26
CA ASP A 211 -11.55 15.28 -9.21
C ASP A 211 -11.49 15.90 -10.62
N GLU A 212 -12.23 17.00 -10.84
CA GLU A 212 -12.28 17.69 -12.14
C GLU A 212 -10.94 18.33 -12.54
N ASN A 213 -10.14 18.75 -11.56
CA ASN A 213 -8.86 19.43 -11.77
C ASN A 213 -7.80 18.85 -10.83
N PRO A 214 -7.36 17.60 -11.06
CA PRO A 214 -6.46 16.93 -10.16
C PRO A 214 -5.12 17.65 -10.12
N SER A 215 -4.58 17.83 -8.92
CA SER A 215 -3.23 18.35 -8.70
C SER A 215 -2.22 17.26 -8.34
N ASP A 216 -2.71 16.07 -8.01
CA ASP A 216 -1.88 14.89 -7.75
C ASP A 216 -1.26 14.38 -9.07
N GLU A 217 0.05 14.19 -9.04
CA GLU A 217 0.83 13.79 -10.22
C GLU A 217 0.51 12.38 -10.72
N PHE A 218 0.15 11.47 -9.82
CA PHE A 218 -0.22 10.11 -10.20
C PHE A 218 -1.60 10.10 -10.84
N LEU A 219 -2.57 10.82 -10.27
CA LEU A 219 -3.91 10.94 -10.85
C LEU A 219 -3.89 11.64 -12.22
N ILE A 220 -3.09 12.69 -12.38
CA ILE A 220 -2.87 13.32 -13.70
C ILE A 220 -2.31 12.30 -14.71
N TRP A 221 -1.35 11.48 -14.29
CA TRP A 221 -0.81 10.42 -15.15
C TRP A 221 -1.85 9.35 -15.48
N VAL A 222 -2.63 8.90 -14.51
CA VAL A 222 -3.73 7.94 -14.69
C VAL A 222 -4.70 8.45 -15.75
N ASN A 223 -5.19 9.69 -15.62
CA ASN A 223 -6.12 10.28 -16.58
C ASN A 223 -5.53 10.33 -18.00
N ARG A 224 -4.25 10.68 -18.15
CA ARG A 224 -3.56 10.71 -19.44
C ARG A 224 -3.46 9.34 -20.11
N VAL A 225 -3.20 8.27 -19.36
CA VAL A 225 -3.05 6.90 -19.91
C VAL A 225 -4.37 6.14 -19.98
N ALA A 226 -5.42 6.68 -19.35
CA ALA A 226 -6.80 6.20 -19.40
C ALA A 226 -7.55 6.62 -20.68
N GLU A 227 -7.23 7.80 -21.23
CA GLU A 227 -7.68 8.24 -22.56
C GLU A 227 -7.30 7.23 -23.67
#